data_AF-A0A9E5WLM0-F1
#
_entry.id   AF-A0A9E5WLM0-F1
#
_cell.length_a   1.000
_cell.length_b   1.000
_cell.length_c   1.000
_cell.angle_alpha   90.00
_cell.angle_beta   90.00
_cell.angle_gamma   90.00
#
_symmetry.space_group_name_H-M   'P 1'
#
loop_
_entity.id
_entity.type
_entity.pdbx_description
1 polymer ?
#
loop_
_entity_poly.entity_id
_entity_poly.type
_entity_poly.pdbx_seq_one_letter_code
_entity_poly.pdbx_strand_id
1 'polypeptide(L)'
;MNLTSDHIALIRSSFVDLMSDFDPWHTRFYEIFFRLAPHVKSMFRDDIVGQEMRFMTTLKVIVDNLDQPDVLKPRYAELGHTHAILGVKRKDFDPMGEALIETIRETLGDAFTRETEAAWRQGYRHVADQIIAGAGLG
;
A
#
# COMPACT_ATOMS: atom_id res chain seq x y z
N MET A 1 4.78 -15.86 6.85
CA MET A 1 4.14 -15.49 8.13
C MET A 1 2.78 -14.89 7.82
N ASN A 2 1.70 -15.44 8.38
CA ASN A 2 0.34 -14.95 8.13
C ASN A 2 0.04 -13.71 8.98
N LEU A 3 -0.82 -12.80 8.48
CA LEU A 3 -1.37 -11.73 9.31
C LEU A 3 -2.16 -12.34 10.47
N THR A 4 -1.98 -11.78 11.67
CA THR A 4 -2.76 -12.13 12.85
C THR A 4 -3.91 -11.13 13.01
N SER A 5 -4.91 -11.48 13.83
CA SER A 5 -5.99 -10.55 14.19
C SER A 5 -5.45 -9.26 14.82
N ASP A 6 -4.40 -9.34 15.64
CA ASP A 6 -3.76 -8.18 16.26
C ASP A 6 -3.10 -7.27 15.22
N HIS A 7 -2.41 -7.83 14.22
CA HIS A 7 -1.86 -7.04 13.11
C HIS A 7 -2.96 -6.33 12.33
N ILE A 8 -4.07 -7.02 12.04
CA ILE A 8 -5.21 -6.44 11.32
C ILE A 8 -5.83 -5.31 12.15
N ALA A 9 -5.99 -5.49 13.47
CA ALA A 9 -6.53 -4.47 14.35
C ALA A 9 -5.65 -3.22 14.37
N LEU A 10 -4.32 -3.37 14.51
CA LEU A 10 -3.36 -2.27 14.49
C LEU A 10 -3.37 -1.52 13.15
N ILE A 11 -3.40 -2.24 12.02
CA ILE A 11 -3.49 -1.62 10.69
C ILE A 11 -4.80 -0.83 10.57
N ARG A 12 -5.93 -1.41 10.95
CA ARG A 12 -7.24 -0.75 10.84
C ARG A 12 -7.33 0.50 11.71
N SER A 13 -6.90 0.42 12.98
CA SER A 13 -6.96 1.58 13.89
C SER A 13 -6.07 2.72 13.41
N SER A 14 -4.80 2.44 13.10
CA SER A 14 -3.87 3.46 12.62
C SER A 14 -4.24 3.98 11.23
N PHE A 15 -4.93 3.20 10.39
CA PHE A 15 -5.47 3.68 9.12
C PHE A 15 -6.62 4.67 9.35
N VAL A 16 -7.47 4.48 10.35
CA VAL A 16 -8.50 5.48 10.72
C VAL A 16 -7.84 6.80 11.15
N ASP A 17 -6.79 6.72 11.96
CA ASP A 17 -6.04 7.92 12.39
C ASP A 17 -5.40 8.62 11.18
N LEU A 18 -4.76 7.85 10.29
CA LEU A 18 -4.15 8.35 9.05
C LEU A 18 -5.17 9.06 8.15
N MET A 19 -6.39 8.54 8.06
CA MET A 19 -7.48 9.12 7.26
C MET A 19 -8.16 10.34 7.93
N SER A 20 -7.90 10.56 9.21
CA SER A 20 -8.47 11.68 9.98
C SER A 20 -7.62 12.95 9.92
N ASP A 21 -6.41 12.86 9.39
CA ASP A 21 -5.54 14.01 9.19
C ASP A 21 -6.04 14.92 8.06
N PHE A 22 -5.87 16.23 8.24
CA PHE A 22 -6.29 17.24 7.28
C PHE A 22 -5.27 17.44 6.16
N ASP A 23 -4.01 17.06 6.38
CA ASP A 23 -2.97 17.13 5.36
C ASP A 23 -2.99 15.90 4.44
N PRO A 24 -2.80 16.09 3.12
CA PRO A 24 -2.89 15.02 2.13
C PRO A 24 -1.66 14.11 2.19
N TRP A 25 -1.64 13.17 3.14
CA TRP A 25 -0.57 12.17 3.29
C TRP A 25 -0.34 11.37 2.00
N HIS A 26 -1.37 11.21 1.15
CA HIS A 26 -1.24 10.56 -0.15
C HIS A 26 -0.27 11.28 -1.09
N THR A 27 -0.27 12.62 -1.10
CA THR A 27 0.70 13.40 -1.88
C THR A 27 2.11 13.15 -1.36
N ARG A 28 2.26 13.12 -0.03
CA ARG A 28 3.54 12.82 0.61
C ARG A 28 4.05 11.42 0.27
N PHE A 29 3.16 10.43 0.18
CA PHE A 29 3.48 9.09 -0.28
C PHE A 29 4.08 9.09 -1.70
N TYR A 30 3.50 9.80 -2.66
CA TYR A 30 4.05 9.85 -4.02
C TYR A 30 5.39 10.61 -4.10
N GLU A 31 5.57 11.67 -3.30
CA GLU A 31 6.86 12.36 -3.19
C GLU A 31 7.96 11.40 -2.74
N ILE A 32 7.71 10.64 -1.67
CA ILE A 32 8.65 9.65 -1.14
C ILE A 32 8.86 8.51 -2.14
N PHE A 33 7.79 7.99 -2.74
CA PHE A 33 7.88 6.88 -3.67
C PHE A 33 8.70 7.24 -4.91
N PHE A 34 8.49 8.43 -5.49
CA PHE A 34 9.30 8.89 -6.63
C PHE A 34 10.73 9.26 -6.24
N ARG A 35 11.00 9.62 -4.99
CA ARG A 35 12.36 9.76 -4.48
C ARG A 35 13.07 8.40 -4.36
N LEU A 36 12.38 7.36 -3.89
CA LEU A 36 12.93 6.02 -3.72
C LEU A 36 13.03 5.22 -5.03
N ALA A 37 12.11 5.46 -5.97
CA ALA A 37 12.05 4.79 -7.27
C ALA A 37 11.83 5.80 -8.42
N PRO A 38 12.80 6.66 -8.75
CA PRO A 38 12.61 7.70 -9.78
C PRO A 38 12.18 7.15 -11.15
N HIS A 39 12.57 5.91 -11.47
CA HIS A 39 12.22 5.26 -12.73
C HIS A 39 10.74 4.93 -12.87
N VAL A 40 9.98 4.82 -11.77
CA VAL A 40 8.53 4.55 -11.87
C VAL A 40 7.75 5.80 -12.23
N LYS A 41 8.30 7.00 -12.03
CA LYS A 41 7.60 8.27 -12.27
C LYS A 41 7.03 8.36 -13.69
N SER A 42 7.73 7.84 -14.70
CA SER A 42 7.25 7.83 -16.08
C SER A 42 6.04 6.91 -16.33
N MET A 43 5.74 6.00 -15.41
CA MET A 43 4.54 5.14 -15.45
C MET A 43 3.28 5.89 -15.02
N PHE A 44 3.43 6.96 -14.23
CA PHE A 44 2.36 7.82 -13.74
C PHE A 44 2.24 9.04 -14.68
N ARG A 45 1.62 8.85 -15.86
CA ARG A 45 1.35 9.96 -16.81
C ARG A 45 0.35 10.96 -16.22
N ASP A 46 0.44 12.21 -16.69
CA ASP A 46 -0.36 13.46 -16.57
C ASP A 46 -1.46 13.66 -15.48
N ASP A 47 -2.08 12.63 -14.90
CA ASP A 47 -3.10 12.72 -13.85
C ASP A 47 -2.63 12.05 -12.56
N ILE A 48 -1.65 12.67 -11.89
CA ILE A 48 -1.16 12.17 -10.60
C ILE A 48 -2.29 12.18 -9.56
N VAL A 49 -3.11 13.24 -9.50
CA VAL A 49 -4.20 13.42 -8.54
C VAL A 49 -5.22 12.29 -8.63
N GLY A 50 -5.66 11.94 -9.84
CA GLY A 50 -6.55 10.81 -10.06
C GLY A 50 -5.92 9.48 -9.65
N GLN A 51 -4.61 9.31 -9.82
CA GLN A 51 -3.88 8.14 -9.34
C GLN A 51 -3.79 8.09 -7.81
N GLU A 52 -3.58 9.23 -7.14
CA GLU A 52 -3.59 9.30 -5.66
C GLU A 52 -4.93 8.83 -5.12
N MET A 53 -6.04 9.31 -5.68
CA MET A 53 -7.39 8.91 -5.26
C MET A 53 -7.69 7.43 -5.49
N ARG A 54 -7.22 6.86 -6.60
CA ARG A 54 -7.37 5.42 -6.89
C ARG A 54 -6.56 4.57 -5.92
N PHE A 55 -5.33 4.98 -5.61
CA PHE A 55 -4.49 4.32 -4.62
C PHE A 55 -5.17 4.32 -3.25
N MET A 56 -5.66 5.47 -2.80
CA MET A 56 -6.37 5.65 -1.54
C MET A 56 -7.59 4.73 -1.43
N THR A 57 -8.42 4.72 -2.47
CA THR A 57 -9.64 3.89 -2.50
C THR A 57 -9.28 2.41 -2.49
N THR A 58 -8.25 2.01 -3.23
CA THR A 58 -7.78 0.61 -3.27
C THR A 58 -7.23 0.18 -1.92
N LEU A 59 -6.38 1.00 -1.29
CA LEU A 59 -5.81 0.70 0.01
C LEU A 59 -6.89 0.59 1.08
N LYS A 60 -7.87 1.50 1.08
CA LYS A 60 -9.02 1.43 2.00
C LYS A 60 -9.76 0.10 1.85
N VAL A 61 -10.11 -0.29 0.62
CA VAL A 61 -10.81 -1.55 0.36
C VAL A 61 -10.01 -2.75 0.87
N ILE A 62 -8.69 -2.74 0.69
CA ILE A 62 -7.81 -3.80 1.20
C ILE A 62 -7.83 -3.84 2.72
N VAL A 63 -7.58 -2.70 3.40
CA VAL A 63 -7.56 -2.58 4.87
C VAL A 63 -8.90 -3.01 5.49
N ASP A 64 -10.01 -2.59 4.89
CA ASP A 64 -11.36 -2.94 5.36
C ASP A 64 -11.62 -4.45 5.29
N ASN A 65 -10.94 -5.19 4.40
CA ASN A 65 -11.23 -6.61 4.11
C ASN A 65 -10.05 -7.55 4.38
N LEU A 66 -9.01 -7.14 5.12
CA LEU A 66 -7.80 -7.96 5.38
C LEU A 66 -8.08 -9.34 5.99
N ASP A 67 -9.23 -9.53 6.65
CA ASP A 67 -9.71 -10.78 7.23
C ASP A 67 -10.70 -11.55 6.32
N GLN A 68 -10.94 -11.06 5.10
CA GLN A 68 -11.90 -11.62 4.14
C GLN A 68 -11.19 -12.03 2.84
N PRO A 69 -10.44 -13.15 2.85
CA PRO A 69 -9.62 -13.57 1.70
C PRO A 69 -10.45 -13.83 0.44
N ASP A 70 -11.68 -14.33 0.57
CA ASP A 70 -12.57 -14.58 -0.57
C ASP A 70 -13.00 -13.30 -1.30
N VAL A 71 -13.11 -12.18 -0.57
CA VAL A 71 -13.41 -10.85 -1.14
C VAL A 71 -12.19 -10.28 -1.86
N LEU A 72 -11.00 -10.48 -1.30
CA LEU A 72 -9.77 -9.87 -1.80
C LEU A 72 -9.10 -10.64 -2.94
N LYS A 73 -9.25 -11.96 -2.99
CA LYS A 73 -8.65 -12.82 -4.02
C LYS A 73 -8.90 -12.34 -5.46
N PRO A 74 -10.15 -12.07 -5.90
CA PRO A 74 -10.38 -11.58 -7.27
C PRO A 74 -9.76 -10.19 -7.50
N ARG A 75 -9.76 -9.33 -6.47
CA ARG A 75 -9.15 -7.99 -6.56
C ARG A 75 -7.63 -8.05 -6.70
N TYR A 76 -6.96 -8.95 -5.98
CA TYR A 76 -5.52 -9.14 -6.13
C TYR A 76 -5.13 -9.64 -7.51
N ALA A 77 -5.94 -10.53 -8.11
CA ALA A 77 -5.74 -10.98 -9.48
C ALA A 77 -5.90 -9.84 -10.49
N GLU A 78 -6.95 -9.03 -10.35
CA GLU A 78 -7.17 -7.84 -11.20
C GLU A 78 -6.03 -6.82 -11.07
N LEU A 79 -5.66 -6.47 -9.83
CA LEU A 79 -4.54 -5.57 -9.56
C LEU A 79 -3.26 -6.13 -10.16
N GLY A 80 -2.97 -7.41 -9.97
CA GLY A 80 -1.79 -8.06 -10.53
C GLY A 80 -1.74 -7.93 -12.06
N HIS A 81 -2.85 -8.23 -12.74
CA HIS A 81 -2.96 -8.08 -14.19
C HIS A 81 -2.73 -6.63 -14.65
N THR A 82 -3.34 -5.65 -13.97
CA THR A 82 -3.12 -4.23 -14.26
C THR A 82 -1.66 -3.83 -14.10
N HIS A 83 -1.01 -4.23 -12.99
CA HIS A 83 0.40 -3.92 -12.74
C HIS A 83 1.31 -4.56 -13.81
N ALA A 84 1.01 -5.79 -14.25
CA ALA A 84 1.73 -6.45 -15.34
C ALA A 84 1.60 -5.69 -16.67
N ILE A 85 0.40 -5.23 -17.05
CA ILE A 85 0.16 -4.42 -18.26
C ILE A 85 0.95 -3.11 -18.21
N LEU A 86 1.01 -2.47 -17.04
CA LEU A 86 1.76 -1.23 -16.82
C LEU A 86 3.29 -1.44 -16.79
N GLY A 87 3.75 -2.70 -16.86
CA GLY A 87 5.16 -3.04 -16.87
C GLY A 87 5.82 -3.00 -15.49
N VAL A 88 5.05 -2.90 -14.42
CA VAL A 88 5.54 -2.95 -13.04
C VAL A 88 6.22 -4.29 -12.79
N LYS A 89 7.36 -4.26 -12.11
CA LYS A 89 8.18 -5.42 -11.78
C LYS A 89 8.13 -5.68 -10.28
N ARG A 90 8.44 -6.91 -9.87
CA ARG A 90 8.57 -7.30 -8.46
C ARG A 90 9.43 -6.32 -7.66
N LYS A 91 10.56 -5.88 -8.22
CA LYS A 91 11.49 -4.92 -7.60
C LYS A 91 10.89 -3.52 -7.33
N ASP A 92 9.75 -3.18 -7.93
CA ASP A 92 9.11 -1.89 -7.76
C ASP A 92 8.18 -1.87 -6.52
N PHE A 93 7.87 -3.04 -5.93
CA PHE A 93 7.07 -3.15 -4.71
C PHE A 93 7.87 -2.76 -3.46
N ASP A 94 9.13 -3.16 -3.34
CA ASP A 94 9.96 -2.79 -2.18
C ASP A 94 10.01 -1.26 -1.92
N PRO A 95 10.34 -0.40 -2.91
CA PRO A 95 10.33 1.05 -2.68
C PRO A 95 8.94 1.62 -2.40
N MET A 96 7.88 0.99 -2.91
CA MET A 96 6.49 1.39 -2.60
C MET A 96 6.14 1.07 -1.14
N GLY A 97 6.57 -0.09 -0.64
CA GLY A 97 6.41 -0.48 0.75
C GLY A 97 7.15 0.46 1.70
N GLU A 98 8.40 0.80 1.41
CA GLU A 98 9.15 1.77 2.21
C GLU A 98 8.52 3.16 2.18
N ALA A 99 8.04 3.60 1.01
CA ALA A 99 7.34 4.88 0.90
C ALA A 99 6.09 4.92 1.79
N LEU A 100 5.27 3.87 1.77
CA LEU A 100 4.08 3.78 2.63
C LEU A 100 4.45 3.86 4.11
N ILE A 101 5.47 3.10 4.54
CA ILE A 101 5.90 3.09 5.95
C ILE A 101 6.48 4.44 6.37
N GLU A 102 7.27 5.09 5.51
CA GLU A 102 7.81 6.43 5.78
C GLU A 102 6.67 7.45 5.90
N THR A 103 5.68 7.43 4.99
CA THR A 103 4.52 8.32 5.06
C THR A 103 3.72 8.13 6.35
N ILE A 104 3.37 6.89 6.71
CA ILE A 104 2.59 6.64 7.95
C ILE A 104 3.37 7.12 9.17
N ARG A 105 4.69 6.92 9.21
CA ARG A 105 5.54 7.40 10.31
C ARG A 105 5.56 8.92 10.39
N GLU A 106 5.71 9.61 9.26
CA GLU A 106 5.71 11.08 9.23
C GLU A 106 4.35 11.65 9.65
N THR A 107 3.24 11.03 9.24
CA THR A 107 1.89 11.49 9.56
C THR A 107 1.50 11.21 11.01
N LEU A 108 1.73 10.00 11.51
CA LEU A 108 1.27 9.59 12.85
C LEU A 108 2.29 9.89 13.96
N GLY A 109 3.55 10.18 13.62
CA GLY A 109 4.61 10.48 14.59
C GLY A 109 4.73 9.41 15.68
N ASP A 110 4.67 9.83 16.94
CA ASP A 110 4.80 8.95 18.11
C ASP A 110 3.66 7.90 18.22
N ALA A 111 2.52 8.12 17.55
CA ALA A 111 1.44 7.13 17.51
C ALA A 111 1.77 5.91 16.62
N PHE A 112 2.77 6.03 15.74
CA PHE A 112 3.26 4.92 14.93
C PHE A 112 4.29 4.08 15.70
N THR A 113 3.80 3.30 16.66
CA THR A 113 4.64 2.44 17.51
C THR A 113 5.35 1.35 16.69
N ARG A 114 6.35 0.70 17.31
CA ARG A 114 7.11 -0.40 16.66
C ARG A 114 6.21 -1.57 16.27
N GLU A 115 5.21 -1.86 17.09
CA GLU A 115 4.23 -2.92 16.85
C GLU A 115 3.34 -2.57 15.65
N THR A 116 2.87 -1.32 15.56
CA THR A 116 2.10 -0.82 14.43
C THR A 116 2.93 -0.85 13.15
N GLU A 117 4.19 -0.42 13.19
CA GLU A 117 5.09 -0.52 12.04
C GLU A 117 5.29 -1.99 11.59
N ALA A 118 5.53 -2.90 12.54
CA ALA A 118 5.68 -4.31 12.23
C ALA A 118 4.43 -4.90 11.56
N ALA A 119 3.24 -4.54 12.06
CA ALA A 119 1.97 -4.92 11.49
C ALA A 119 1.82 -4.40 10.05
N TRP A 120 2.06 -3.12 9.80
CA TRP A 120 2.00 -2.53 8.46
C TRP A 120 2.99 -3.16 7.48
N ARG A 121 4.24 -3.37 7.90
CA ARG A 121 5.24 -4.04 7.07
C ARG A 121 4.82 -5.45 6.70
N GLN A 122 4.22 -6.19 7.64
CA GLN A 122 3.71 -7.52 7.35
C GLN A 122 2.46 -7.51 6.48
N GLY A 123 1.53 -6.59 6.72
CA GLY A 123 0.36 -6.30 5.89
C GLY A 123 0.75 -6.02 4.44
N TYR A 124 1.67 -5.08 4.26
CA TYR A 124 2.19 -4.71 2.93
C TYR A 124 2.78 -5.91 2.20
N ARG A 125 3.70 -6.65 2.84
CA ARG A 125 4.31 -7.84 2.23
C ARG A 125 3.27 -8.86 1.80
N HIS A 126 2.30 -9.14 2.67
CA HIS A 126 1.23 -10.09 2.36
C HIS A 126 0.44 -9.65 1.11
N VAL A 127 0.01 -8.38 1.06
CA VAL A 127 -0.73 -7.82 -0.08
C VAL A 127 0.12 -7.83 -1.35
N ALA A 128 1.38 -7.39 -1.27
CA ALA A 128 2.31 -7.38 -2.39
C ALA A 128 2.51 -8.79 -2.96
N ASP A 129 2.73 -9.79 -2.11
CA ASP A 129 2.86 -11.20 -2.52
C ASP A 129 1.63 -11.69 -3.29
N GLN A 130 0.42 -11.32 -2.84
CA GLN A 130 -0.82 -11.70 -3.55
C GLN A 130 -0.95 -11.02 -4.92
N ILE A 131 -0.63 -9.72 -5.01
CA ILE A 131 -0.68 -8.97 -6.27
C ILE A 131 0.38 -9.49 -7.25
N ILE A 132 1.60 -9.74 -6.78
CA ILE A 132 2.70 -10.31 -7.57
C ILE A 132 2.31 -11.69 -8.12
N ALA A 133 1.71 -12.54 -7.28
CA ALA A 133 1.20 -13.84 -7.70
C ALA A 133 0.08 -13.69 -8.77
N GLY A 134 -0.85 -12.76 -8.57
CA GLY A 134 -1.91 -12.44 -9.52
C GLY A 134 -1.40 -11.89 -10.85
N ALA A 135 -0.25 -11.21 -10.85
CA ALA A 135 0.40 -10.67 -12.03
C ALA A 135 1.14 -11.73 -12.88
N GLY A 136 1.33 -12.94 -12.35
CA GLY A 136 2.20 -13.95 -12.96
C GLY A 136 3.68 -13.55 -12.92
N LEU A 137 4.06 -12.64 -12.03
CA LEU A 137 5.44 -12.15 -11.87
C LEU A 137 6.20 -13.12 -10.95
N GLY A 138 6.56 -14.28 -11.50
CA GLY A 138 7.47 -15.25 -10.86
C GLY A 138 8.82 -14.63 -10.55
#